data_AF-P58826-F1
#
_entry.id   AF-P58826-F1
#
_cell.length_a   1.000
_cell.length_b   1.000
_cell.length_c   1.000
_cell.angle_alpha   90.00
_cell.angle_beta   90.00
_cell.angle_gamma   90.00
#
_symmetry.space_group_name_H-M   'P 1'
#
loop_
_entity.id
_entity.type
_entity.pdbx_description
1 polymer ?
#
loop_
_entity_poly.entity_id
_entity_poly.type
_entity_poly.pdbx_seq_one_letter_code
_entity_poly.pdbx_strand_id
1 'polypeptide(L)'
;SDTLYVLSLPTLVYYYAARNHWPFGTGFCKFVRFLFYWNLYCSVLFLTCISVHRYMGICHPLRALRWGRPRFASLLCLAVWLVVAGCLVPNLFFVTTSPNGTTILCHDTTRPEEFDHYVHFSSAVMVLLFGLPFLVTLVCYGLMARRLYRPLPGAGQSSSRLRSL
;
A
#
# COMPACT_ATOMS: atom_id res chain seq x y z
N SER A 1 0.55 7.52 7.46
CA SER A 1 -0.59 6.62 7.28
C SER A 1 -0.75 5.66 8.45
N ASP A 2 0.33 5.06 8.97
CA ASP A 2 0.25 4.04 10.04
C ASP A 2 -0.25 4.59 11.37
N THR A 3 0.18 5.80 11.75
CA THR A 3 -0.29 6.45 12.98
C THR A 3 -1.80 6.66 12.98
N LEU A 4 -2.38 7.10 11.86
CA LEU A 4 -3.83 7.29 11.73
C LEU A 4 -4.60 5.97 11.85
N TYR A 5 -4.05 4.88 11.31
CA TYR A 5 -4.66 3.55 11.43
C TYR A 5 -4.53 2.99 12.85
N VAL A 6 -3.40 3.18 13.52
CA VAL A 6 -3.23 2.76 14.92
C VAL A 6 -4.25 3.44 15.84
N LEU A 7 -4.63 4.69 15.55
CA LEU A 7 -5.68 5.39 16.30
C LEU A 7 -7.08 4.78 16.13
N SER A 8 -7.37 4.08 15.02
CA SER A 8 -8.66 3.40 14.83
C SER A 8 -8.67 1.97 15.39
N LEU A 9 -7.51 1.36 15.65
CA LEU A 9 -7.41 -0.01 16.19
C LEU A 9 -8.20 -0.24 17.49
N PRO A 10 -8.19 0.64 18.52
CA PRO A 10 -8.94 0.39 19.75
C PRO A 10 -10.43 0.18 19.52
N THR A 11 -11.00 0.87 18.51
CA THR A 11 -12.43 0.77 18.18
C THR A 11 -12.74 -0.53 17.45
N LEU A 12 -11.79 -1.02 16.66
CA LEU A 12 -11.86 -2.32 16.03
C LEU A 12 -11.72 -3.46 17.05
N VAL A 13 -10.82 -3.30 18.03
CA VAL A 13 -10.69 -4.23 19.16
C VAL A 13 -11.99 -4.28 19.95
N TYR A 14 -12.59 -3.13 20.26
CA TYR A 14 -13.90 -3.07 20.92
C TYR A 14 -14.98 -3.79 20.11
N TYR A 15 -15.06 -3.54 18.80
CA TYR A 15 -16.03 -4.17 17.91
C TYR A 15 -15.96 -5.71 17.93
N TYR A 16 -14.75 -6.26 17.82
CA TYR A 16 -14.55 -7.71 17.87
C TYR A 16 -14.81 -8.28 19.27
N ALA A 17 -14.45 -7.56 20.34
CA ALA A 17 -14.75 -7.96 21.71
C ALA A 17 -16.27 -7.95 22.00
N ALA A 18 -17.01 -7.00 21.42
CA ALA A 18 -18.46 -6.84 21.57
C ALA A 18 -19.28 -7.75 20.63
N ARG A 19 -18.73 -8.89 20.17
CA ARG A 19 -19.38 -9.85 19.26
C ARG A 19 -19.88 -9.22 17.95
N ASN A 20 -19.07 -8.37 17.33
CA ASN A 20 -19.40 -7.63 16.10
C ASN A 20 -20.54 -6.62 16.26
N HIS A 21 -20.75 -6.10 17.47
CA HIS A 21 -21.66 -4.98 17.70
C HIS A 21 -20.92 -3.64 17.53
N TRP A 22 -21.40 -2.79 16.61
CA TRP A 22 -20.85 -1.45 16.35
C TRP A 22 -21.75 -0.34 16.90
N PRO A 23 -21.53 0.16 18.13
CA PRO A 23 -22.38 1.18 18.74
C PRO A 23 -22.01 2.63 18.35
N PHE A 24 -20.89 2.85 17.65
CA PHE A 24 -20.37 4.21 17.38
C PHE A 24 -21.04 4.94 16.20
N GLY A 25 -22.08 4.34 15.61
CA GLY A 25 -22.82 4.89 14.48
C GLY A 25 -22.12 4.70 13.11
N THR A 26 -22.89 4.96 12.05
CA THR A 26 -22.49 4.70 10.65
C THR A 26 -21.31 5.56 10.20
N GLY A 27 -21.25 6.83 10.60
CA GLY A 27 -20.17 7.73 10.21
C GLY A 27 -18.81 7.25 10.71
N PHE A 28 -18.75 6.76 11.95
CA PHE A 28 -17.50 6.24 12.51
C PHE A 28 -17.10 4.90 11.89
N CYS A 29 -18.08 4.03 11.57
CA CYS A 29 -17.84 2.80 10.80
C CYS A 29 -17.16 3.11 9.46
N LYS A 30 -17.74 4.04 8.69
CA LYS A 30 -17.18 4.52 7.42
C LYS A 30 -15.76 5.03 7.57
N PHE A 31 -15.51 5.85 8.59
CA PHE A 31 -14.20 6.42 8.85
C PHE A 31 -13.14 5.36 9.18
N VAL A 32 -13.45 4.39 10.05
CA VAL A 32 -12.52 3.31 10.41
C VAL A 32 -12.22 2.43 9.21
N ARG A 33 -13.22 2.10 8.38
CA ARG A 33 -13.00 1.34 7.14
C ARG A 33 -12.16 2.11 6.13
N PHE A 34 -12.42 3.40 5.96
CA PHE A 34 -11.60 4.26 5.12
C PHE A 34 -10.15 4.28 5.58
N LEU A 35 -9.88 4.46 6.88
CA LEU A 35 -8.52 4.46 7.42
C LEU A 35 -7.80 3.13 7.17
N PHE A 36 -8.48 2.00 7.29
CA PHE A 36 -7.92 0.68 6.99
C PHE A 36 -7.48 0.56 5.53
N TYR A 37 -8.40 0.79 4.59
CA TYR A 37 -8.10 0.70 3.16
C TYR A 37 -7.06 1.74 2.73
N TRP A 38 -7.15 2.94 3.30
CA TRP A 38 -6.19 4.01 3.07
C TRP A 38 -4.79 3.60 3.49
N ASN A 39 -4.65 3.07 4.70
CA ASN A 39 -3.37 2.58 5.18
C ASN A 39 -2.80 1.48 4.27
N LEU A 40 -3.63 0.49 3.95
CA LEU A 40 -3.25 -0.65 3.11
C LEU A 40 -2.73 -0.19 1.74
N TYR A 41 -3.51 0.61 1.00
CA TYR A 41 -3.13 1.04 -0.34
C TYR A 41 -1.99 2.07 -0.34
N CYS A 42 -1.96 3.00 0.63
CA CYS A 42 -0.80 3.89 0.79
C CYS A 42 0.47 3.08 1.02
N SER A 43 0.46 2.10 1.92
CA SER A 43 1.62 1.27 2.25
C SER A 43 2.12 0.50 1.02
N VAL A 44 1.22 -0.10 0.24
CA VAL A 44 1.58 -0.80 -1.01
C VAL A 44 2.24 0.16 -2.01
N LEU A 45 1.65 1.33 -2.26
CA LEU A 45 2.20 2.31 -3.20
C LEU A 45 3.52 2.91 -2.71
N PHE A 46 3.66 3.21 -1.42
CA PHE A 46 4.91 3.67 -0.84
C PHE A 46 6.02 2.62 -0.99
N LEU A 47 5.74 1.35 -0.73
CA LEU A 47 6.70 0.26 -0.94
C LEU A 47 7.14 0.17 -2.40
N THR A 48 6.21 0.34 -3.35
CA THR A 48 6.55 0.39 -4.77
C THR A 48 7.42 1.59 -5.12
N CYS A 49 7.08 2.80 -4.64
CA CYS A 49 7.91 3.99 -4.83
C CYS A 49 9.32 3.81 -4.26
N ILE A 50 9.46 3.23 -3.07
CA ILE A 50 10.76 2.93 -2.44
C ILE A 50 11.53 1.92 -3.29
N SER A 51 10.87 0.86 -3.77
CA SER A 51 11.48 -0.18 -4.60
C SER A 51 11.99 0.38 -5.92
N VAL A 52 11.19 1.23 -6.58
CA VAL A 52 11.58 1.93 -7.81
C VAL A 52 12.73 2.91 -7.55
N HIS A 53 12.68 3.67 -6.46
CA HIS A 53 13.74 4.59 -6.08
C HIS A 53 15.07 3.85 -5.86
N ARG A 54 15.06 2.72 -5.13
CA ARG A 54 16.24 1.86 -4.93
C ARG A 54 16.73 1.27 -6.25
N TYR A 55 15.83 0.78 -7.09
CA TYR A 55 16.17 0.28 -8.42
C TYR A 55 16.88 1.34 -9.28
N MET A 56 16.35 2.56 -9.32
CA MET A 56 16.96 3.68 -10.04
C MET A 56 18.33 4.05 -9.46
N GLY A 57 18.48 4.04 -8.14
CA GLY A 57 19.77 4.24 -7.45
C GLY A 57 20.84 3.22 -7.85
N ILE A 58 20.48 1.94 -7.92
CA ILE A 58 21.42 0.83 -8.17
C ILE A 58 21.74 0.68 -9.66
N CYS A 59 20.74 0.75 -10.53
CA CYS A 59 20.89 0.46 -11.95
C CYS A 59 21.22 1.72 -12.78
N HIS A 60 20.86 2.91 -12.30
CA HIS A 60 21.00 4.18 -13.04
C HIS A 60 21.53 5.32 -12.14
N PRO A 61 22.74 5.21 -11.58
CA PRO A 61 23.27 6.15 -10.58
C PRO A 61 23.27 7.62 -11.05
N LEU A 62 23.54 7.87 -12.33
CA LEU A 62 23.52 9.24 -12.90
C LEU A 62 22.10 9.84 -12.93
N ARG A 63 21.05 9.03 -13.15
CA ARG A 63 19.66 9.48 -13.11
C ARG A 63 19.16 9.63 -11.68
N ALA A 64 19.65 8.78 -10.77
CA ALA A 64 19.31 8.81 -9.36
C ALA A 64 19.67 10.15 -8.69
N LEU A 65 20.74 10.82 -9.13
CA LEU A 65 21.11 12.14 -8.61
C LEU A 65 20.01 13.21 -8.82
N ARG A 66 19.24 13.12 -9.91
CA ARG A 66 18.11 14.01 -10.16
C ARG A 66 16.90 13.65 -9.30
N TRP A 67 16.65 12.35 -9.10
CA TRP A 67 15.48 11.83 -8.37
C TRP A 67 15.65 11.89 -6.85
N GLY A 68 16.89 11.88 -6.34
CA GLY A 68 17.21 11.96 -4.92
C GLY A 68 16.94 13.32 -4.28
N ARG A 69 16.39 14.31 -5.00
CA ARG A 69 16.03 15.59 -4.39
C ARG A 69 14.79 15.41 -3.51
N PRO A 70 14.76 15.95 -2.28
CA PRO A 70 13.65 15.77 -1.34
C PRO A 70 12.30 16.27 -1.89
N ARG A 71 12.34 17.22 -2.82
CA ARG A 71 11.15 17.70 -3.55
C ARG A 71 10.45 16.58 -4.33
N PHE A 72 11.19 15.69 -4.98
CA PHE A 72 10.58 14.55 -5.68
C PHE A 72 9.94 13.56 -4.71
N ALA A 73 10.59 13.29 -3.58
CA ALA A 73 9.99 12.44 -2.54
C ALA A 73 8.68 13.03 -2.01
N SER A 74 8.64 14.34 -1.73
CA SER A 74 7.42 15.02 -1.30
C SER A 74 6.30 14.98 -2.36
N LEU A 75 6.63 15.22 -3.63
CA LEU A 75 5.69 15.12 -4.74
C LEU A 75 5.15 13.69 -4.92
N LEU A 76 6.01 12.68 -4.80
CA LEU A 76 5.60 11.27 -4.84
C LEU A 76 4.66 10.93 -3.69
N CYS A 77 4.97 11.40 -2.47
CA CYS A 77 4.08 11.21 -1.34
C CYS A 77 2.72 11.84 -1.61
N LEU A 78 2.67 13.11 -2.00
CA LEU A 78 1.42 13.80 -2.31
C LEU A 78 0.63 13.07 -3.41
N ALA A 79 1.30 12.61 -4.47
CA ALA A 79 0.66 11.84 -5.54
C ALA A 79 0.05 10.52 -5.02
N VAL A 80 0.77 9.77 -4.18
CA VAL A 80 0.23 8.55 -3.53
C VAL A 80 -1.00 8.89 -2.70
N TRP A 81 -0.93 9.93 -1.87
CA TRP A 81 -2.06 10.37 -1.06
C TRP A 81 -3.29 10.74 -1.91
N LEU A 82 -3.10 11.47 -3.02
CA LEU A 82 -4.19 11.88 -3.92
C LEU A 82 -4.79 10.70 -4.70
N VAL A 83 -3.96 9.78 -5.19
CA VAL A 83 -4.41 8.57 -5.91
C VAL A 83 -5.26 7.70 -4.98
N VAL A 84 -4.76 7.43 -3.77
CA VAL A 84 -5.49 6.64 -2.78
C VAL A 84 -6.79 7.33 -2.38
N ALA A 85 -6.77 8.65 -2.17
CA ALA A 85 -7.98 9.42 -1.91
C ALA A 85 -9.00 9.33 -3.04
N GLY A 86 -8.59 9.54 -4.28
CA GLY A 86 -9.47 9.48 -5.44
C GLY A 86 -10.15 8.11 -5.61
N CYS A 87 -9.43 7.02 -5.33
CA CYS A 87 -9.99 5.67 -5.42
C CYS A 87 -10.85 5.27 -4.20
N LEU A 88 -10.54 5.78 -3.01
CA LEU A 88 -11.23 5.40 -1.77
C LEU A 88 -12.42 6.28 -1.40
N VAL A 89 -12.44 7.55 -1.81
CA VAL A 89 -13.59 8.43 -1.55
C VAL A 89 -14.89 7.85 -2.15
N PRO A 90 -14.91 7.29 -3.36
CA PRO A 90 -16.10 6.59 -3.87
C PRO A 90 -16.52 5.40 -3.00
N ASN A 91 -15.56 4.65 -2.43
CA ASN A 91 -15.85 3.52 -1.53
C ASN A 91 -16.64 3.95 -0.29
N LEU A 92 -16.43 5.17 0.22
CA LEU A 92 -17.15 5.69 1.39
C LEU A 92 -18.67 5.82 1.18
N PHE A 93 -19.12 5.97 -0.06
CA PHE A 93 -20.55 6.02 -0.38
C PHE A 93 -21.21 4.65 -0.24
N PHE A 94 -20.48 3.58 -0.60
CA PHE A 94 -20.97 2.20 -0.54
C PHE A 94 -20.99 1.62 0.88
N VAL A 95 -20.03 1.99 1.73
CA VAL A 95 -19.97 1.49 3.12
C VAL A 95 -21.20 1.95 3.89
N THR A 96 -21.86 1.03 4.59
CA THR A 96 -23.03 1.33 5.41
C THR A 96 -23.16 0.33 6.56
N THR A 97 -23.93 0.69 7.57
CA THR A 97 -24.23 -0.18 8.71
C THR A 97 -25.61 -0.79 8.52
N SER A 98 -25.76 -2.08 8.80
CA SER A 98 -27.04 -2.76 8.77
C SER A 98 -27.39 -3.32 10.15
N PRO A 99 -28.64 -3.20 10.63
CA PRO A 99 -29.08 -3.91 11.81
C PRO A 99 -29.12 -5.43 11.53
N ASN A 100 -28.51 -6.21 12.39
CA ASN A 100 -28.56 -7.67 12.40
C ASN A 100 -29.08 -8.15 13.76
N GLY A 101 -30.40 -8.31 13.85
CA GLY A 101 -31.09 -8.64 15.10
C GLY A 101 -30.92 -7.52 16.15
N THR A 102 -30.32 -7.86 17.29
CA THR A 102 -30.01 -6.93 18.38
C THR A 102 -28.70 -6.18 18.18
N THR A 103 -27.95 -6.47 17.10
CA THR A 103 -26.63 -5.90 16.86
C THR A 103 -26.59 -5.00 15.63
N ILE A 104 -25.72 -4.00 15.63
CA ILE A 104 -25.45 -3.16 14.46
C ILE A 104 -24.15 -3.66 13.85
N LEU A 105 -24.21 -4.19 12.63
CA LEU A 105 -23.01 -4.59 11.89
C LEU A 105 -22.44 -3.39 11.15
N CYS A 106 -21.13 -3.20 11.29
CA CYS A 106 -20.35 -2.35 10.40
C CYS A 106 -19.85 -3.24 9.26
N HIS A 107 -20.51 -3.18 8.10
CA HIS A 107 -20.07 -3.98 6.96
C HIS A 107 -18.71 -3.51 6.47
N ASP A 108 -17.80 -4.45 6.25
CA ASP A 108 -16.56 -4.21 5.51
C ASP A 108 -16.83 -3.76 4.06
N THR A 109 -18.00 -4.15 3.55
CA THR A 109 -18.44 -3.97 2.17
C THR A 109 -19.75 -3.16 2.08
N THR A 110 -20.26 -3.05 0.85
CA THR A 110 -21.61 -2.55 0.57
C THR A 110 -22.72 -3.47 1.08
N ARG A 111 -23.98 -3.01 1.02
CA ARG A 111 -25.18 -3.83 1.23
C ARG A 111 -25.23 -4.97 0.22
N PRO A 112 -25.79 -6.14 0.56
CA PRO A 112 -25.94 -7.26 -0.38
C PRO A 112 -26.60 -6.85 -1.71
N GLU A 113 -27.53 -5.90 -1.67
CA GLU A 113 -28.28 -5.40 -2.83
C GLU A 113 -27.39 -4.70 -3.90
N GLU A 114 -26.26 -4.13 -3.50
CA GLU A 114 -25.35 -3.37 -4.38
C GLU A 114 -24.01 -4.12 -4.59
N PHE A 115 -23.95 -5.39 -4.16
CA PHE A 115 -22.72 -6.16 -4.09
C PHE A 115 -22.08 -6.34 -5.47
N ASP A 116 -22.86 -6.58 -6.51
CA ASP A 116 -22.32 -6.81 -7.86
C ASP A 116 -21.56 -5.60 -8.40
N HIS A 117 -22.13 -4.40 -8.29
CA HIS A 117 -21.47 -3.17 -8.74
C HIS A 117 -20.21 -2.87 -7.91
N TYR A 118 -20.31 -3.09 -6.59
CA TYR A 118 -19.18 -2.92 -5.69
C TYR A 118 -18.04 -3.91 -5.97
N VAL A 119 -18.34 -5.17 -6.31
CA VAL A 119 -17.32 -6.18 -6.64
C VAL A 119 -16.58 -5.80 -7.93
N HIS A 120 -17.29 -5.33 -8.95
CA HIS A 120 -16.64 -4.85 -10.18
C HIS A 120 -15.73 -3.65 -9.92
N PHE A 121 -16.20 -2.68 -9.13
CA PHE A 121 -15.38 -1.52 -8.76
C PHE A 121 -14.19 -1.90 -7.87
N SER A 122 -14.43 -2.69 -6.82
CA SER A 122 -13.41 -3.13 -5.86
C SER A 122 -12.34 -4.00 -6.53
N SER A 123 -12.73 -4.89 -7.44
CA SER A 123 -11.77 -5.70 -8.22
C SER A 123 -10.90 -4.81 -9.13
N ALA A 124 -11.48 -3.81 -9.79
CA ALA A 124 -10.70 -2.84 -10.58
C ALA A 124 -9.72 -2.05 -9.70
N VAL A 125 -10.16 -1.55 -8.54
CA VAL A 125 -9.31 -0.85 -7.57
C VAL A 125 -8.21 -1.76 -7.04
N MET A 126 -8.50 -3.03 -6.75
CA MET A 126 -7.52 -4.02 -6.32
C MET A 126 -6.46 -4.27 -7.39
N VAL A 127 -6.85 -4.46 -8.65
CA VAL A 127 -5.87 -4.66 -9.74
C VAL A 127 -4.99 -3.43 -9.91
N LEU A 128 -5.56 -2.23 -9.85
CA LEU A 128 -4.84 -0.97 -10.04
C LEU A 128 -3.91 -0.62 -8.86
N LEU A 129 -4.38 -0.74 -7.62
CA LEU A 129 -3.67 -0.30 -6.42
C LEU A 129 -2.86 -1.41 -5.73
N PHE A 130 -3.09 -2.67 -6.08
CA PHE A 130 -2.34 -3.81 -5.55
C PHE A 130 -1.64 -4.59 -6.65
N GLY A 131 -2.37 -5.02 -7.69
CA GLY A 131 -1.82 -5.83 -8.78
C GLY A 131 -0.65 -5.16 -9.51
N LEU A 132 -0.85 -3.94 -10.03
CA LEU A 132 0.20 -3.18 -10.72
C LEU A 132 1.39 -2.86 -9.79
N PRO A 133 1.21 -2.30 -8.58
CA PRO A 133 2.30 -2.06 -7.63
C PRO A 133 3.09 -3.31 -7.25
N PHE A 134 2.41 -4.44 -7.06
CA PHE A 134 3.04 -5.71 -6.74
C PHE A 134 3.94 -6.20 -7.88
N LEU A 135 3.45 -6.17 -9.13
CA LEU A 135 4.24 -6.53 -10.31
C LEU A 135 5.47 -5.62 -10.46
N VAL A 136 5.31 -4.31 -10.31
CA VAL A 136 6.42 -3.35 -10.37
C VAL A 136 7.46 -3.65 -9.29
N THR A 137 7.01 -3.92 -8.06
CA THR A 137 7.89 -4.23 -6.93
C THR A 137 8.68 -5.52 -7.16
N LEU A 138 8.02 -6.58 -7.65
CA LEU A 138 8.67 -7.84 -8.01
C LEU A 138 9.73 -7.66 -9.10
N VAL A 139 9.41 -6.90 -10.16
CA VAL A 139 10.37 -6.62 -11.25
C VAL A 139 11.55 -5.81 -10.72
N CYS A 140 11.32 -4.76 -9.93
CA CYS A 140 12.39 -3.96 -9.32
C CYS A 140 13.31 -4.81 -8.46
N TYR A 141 12.78 -5.65 -7.57
CA TYR A 141 13.58 -6.53 -6.74
C TYR A 141 14.31 -7.61 -7.53
N GLY A 142 13.68 -8.20 -8.54
CA GLY A 142 14.35 -9.16 -9.44
C GLY A 142 15.54 -8.54 -10.18
N LEU A 143 15.39 -7.32 -10.69
CA LEU A 143 16.47 -6.60 -11.38
C LEU A 143 17.58 -6.16 -10.41
N MET A 144 17.22 -5.65 -9.23
CA MET A 144 18.17 -5.32 -8.17
C MET A 144 18.99 -6.55 -7.76
N ALA A 145 18.33 -7.67 -7.47
CA ALA A 145 18.99 -8.93 -7.13
C ALA A 145 19.95 -9.35 -8.25
N ARG A 146 19.50 -9.39 -9.50
CA ARG A 146 20.37 -9.72 -10.66
C ARG A 146 21.59 -8.81 -10.77
N ARG A 147 21.47 -7.52 -10.44
CA ARG A 147 22.59 -6.58 -10.47
C ARG A 147 23.56 -6.81 -9.31
N LEU A 148 23.05 -7.11 -8.11
CA LEU A 148 23.85 -7.37 -6.92
C LEU A 148 24.56 -8.73 -6.96
N TYR A 149 23.96 -9.75 -7.57
CA TYR A 149 24.57 -11.08 -7.73
C TYR A 149 25.57 -11.16 -8.88
N ARG A 150 25.72 -10.13 -9.72
CA ARG A 150 26.79 -10.11 -10.71
C ARG A 150 28.14 -9.98 -9.98
N PRO A 151 29.08 -10.91 -10.19
CA PRO A 151 30.42 -10.80 -9.62
C PRO A 151 31.00 -9.44 -9.96
N LEU A 152 31.44 -8.69 -8.94
CA LEU A 152 32.12 -7.42 -9.15
C LEU A 152 33.31 -7.70 -10.09
N PRO A 153 33.44 -7.02 -11.25
CA PRO A 153 34.59 -7.17 -12.12
C PRO A 153 35.84 -6.72 -11.34
N GLY A 154 36.52 -7.67 -10.68
CA GLY A 154 37.64 -7.38 -9.77
C GLY A 154 37.76 -8.31 -8.56
N ALA A 155 36.68 -8.95 -8.09
CA ALA A 155 36.77 -9.85 -6.92
C ALA A 155 37.61 -11.11 -7.19
N GLY A 156 37.66 -11.57 -8.44
CA GLY A 156 38.56 -12.65 -8.88
C GLY A 156 40.02 -12.20 -9.14
N GLN A 157 40.30 -10.90 -9.30
CA GLN A 157 41.66 -10.41 -9.53
C GLN A 157 42.43 -10.10 -8.23
N SER A 158 41.73 -9.83 -7.11
CA SER A 158 42.39 -9.61 -5.83
C SER A 158 43.02 -10.90 -5.25
N SER A 159 42.53 -12.09 -5.63
CA SER A 159 43.10 -13.37 -5.17
C SER A 159 44.29 -13.83 -6.02
N SER A 160 44.41 -13.36 -7.27
CA SER A 160 45.54 -13.72 -8.15
C SER A 160 46.74 -12.78 -7.97
N ARG A 161 46.53 -11.49 -7.66
CA ARG A 161 47.64 -10.57 -7.35
C ARG A 161 48.32 -10.80 -5.99
N LEU A 162 47.62 -11.41 -5.03
CA LEU A 162 48.23 -11.81 -3.75
C LEU A 162 49.02 -13.13 -3.83
N ARG A 163 48.94 -13.83 -4.97
CA ARG A 163 49.65 -15.09 -5.23
C ARG A 163 50.87 -14.92 -6.15
N SER A 164 51.11 -13.70 -6.64
CA SER A 164 52.24 -13.35 -7.53
C SER A 164 53.22 -12.35 -6.90
N LEU A 165 53.08 -12.08 -5.60
CA LEU A 165 54.05 -11.40 -4.74
C LEU A 165 54.58 -12.42 -3.73
#